data_AF-A0A2N9N0I1-F1
#
_entry.id   AF-A0A2N9N0I1-F1
#
_cell.length_a   1.000
_cell.length_b   1.000
_cell.length_c   1.000
_cell.angle_alpha   90.00
_cell.angle_beta   90.00
_cell.angle_gamma   90.00
#
_symmetry.space_group_name_H-M   'P 1'
#
loop_
_entity.id
_entity.type
_entity.pdbx_description
1 polymer ?
#
loop_
_entity_poly.entity_id
_entity_poly.type
_entity_poly.pdbx_seq_one_letter_code
_entity_poly.pdbx_strand_id
1 'polypeptide(L)' 'MAWNGQAENDERAFVEFRRKVRSADVLSAAMEQLLRALQFSGKLSVVVQNGRVLKSGYEEGYFRQPTT' A
#
# COMPACT_ATOMS: atom_id res chain seq x y z
N MET A 1 -24.74 1.44 27.89
CA MET A 1 -25.08 1.49 26.46
C MET A 1 -23.90 2.08 25.67
N ALA A 2 -22.80 1.35 25.49
CA ALA A 2 -21.59 1.85 24.83
C ALA A 2 -21.27 1.16 23.47
N TRP A 3 -22.10 0.20 23.06
CA TRP A 3 -21.83 -0.66 21.90
C TRP A 3 -22.13 0.01 20.53
N ASN A 4 -23.02 1.00 20.48
CA ASN A 4 -23.37 1.67 19.22
C ASN A 4 -22.26 2.59 18.69
N GLY A 5 -21.55 3.31 19.57
CA GLY A 5 -20.51 4.26 19.13
C GLY A 5 -19.26 3.57 18.57
N GLN A 6 -18.94 2.36 19.05
CA GLN A 6 -17.81 1.58 18.54
C GLN A 6 -18.09 1.04 17.14
N ALA A 7 -19.30 0.51 16.90
CA ALA A 7 -19.71 -0.02 15.61
C ALA A 7 -19.73 1.07 14.51
N GLU A 8 -20.26 2.26 14.82
CA GLU A 8 -20.22 3.40 13.89
C GLU A 8 -18.78 3.85 13.58
N ASN A 9 -17.89 3.84 14.57
CA ASN A 9 -16.50 4.19 14.37
C ASN A 9 -15.76 3.17 13.48
N ASP A 10 -16.01 1.88 13.70
CA ASP A 10 -15.42 0.81 12.91
C ASP A 10 -15.92 0.85 11.45
N GLU A 11 -17.20 1.15 11.23
CA GLU A 11 -17.75 1.32 9.89
C GLU A 11 -17.14 2.52 9.16
N ARG A 12 -16.99 3.66 9.84
CA ARG A 12 -16.30 4.84 9.28
C ARG A 12 -14.85 4.52 8.93
N ALA A 13 -14.13 3.83 9.82
CA ALA A 13 -12.76 3.39 9.57
C ALA A 13 -12.67 2.47 8.35
N PHE A 14 -13.62 1.55 8.18
CA PHE A 14 -13.66 0.64 7.04
C PHE A 14 -13.99 1.35 5.71
N VAL A 15 -14.89 2.34 5.73
CA VAL A 15 -15.17 3.19 4.56
C VAL A 15 -13.94 3.97 4.13
N GLU A 16 -13.24 4.59 5.09
CA GLU A 16 -11.99 5.31 4.84
C GLU A 16 -10.90 4.38 4.29
N PHE A 17 -10.73 3.19 4.88
CA PHE A 17 -9.81 2.18 4.38
C PHE A 17 -10.10 1.83 2.92
N ARG A 18 -11.36 1.49 2.59
CA ARG A 18 -11.77 1.17 1.22
C ARG A 18 -11.52 2.32 0.25
N ARG A 19 -11.76 3.56 0.69
CA ARG A 19 -11.51 4.77 -0.12
C ARG A 19 -10.03 4.87 -0.47
N LYS A 20 -9.14 4.74 0.52
CA LYS A 20 -7.68 4.80 0.33
C LYS A 20 -7.14 3.67 -0.55
N VAL A 21 -7.65 2.44 -0.38
CA VAL A 21 -7.27 1.30 -1.23
C VAL A 21 -7.65 1.57 -2.70
N ARG A 22 -8.86 2.10 -2.93
CA ARG A 22 -9.34 2.39 -4.30
C ARG A 22 -8.56 3.51 -4.97
N SER A 23 -8.18 4.55 -4.23
CA SER A 23 -7.39 5.67 -4.74
C SER A 23 -5.89 5.38 -4.81
N ALA A 24 -5.45 4.21 -4.37
CA ALA A 24 -4.04 3.85 -4.19
C ALA A 24 -3.28 4.72 -3.17
N ASP A 25 -3.98 5.48 -2.32
CA ASP A 25 -3.41 6.32 -1.24
C ASP A 25 -3.01 5.49 0.01
N VAL A 26 -2.66 4.22 -0.19
CA VAL A 26 -2.22 3.31 0.89
C VAL A 26 -0.72 3.39 1.15
N LEU A 27 0.03 3.94 0.19
CA LEU A 27 1.47 4.11 0.31
C LEU A 27 1.77 5.35 1.16
N SER A 28 2.71 5.25 2.10
CA SER A 28 3.09 6.41 2.89
C SER A 28 3.84 7.42 2.01
N ALA A 29 3.63 8.72 2.26
CA ALA A 29 4.33 9.79 1.54
C ALA A 29 5.86 9.64 1.60
N ALA A 30 6.39 9.15 2.73
CA ALA A 30 7.82 8.87 2.89
C ALA A 30 8.31 7.76 1.93
N MET A 31 7.50 6.71 1.72
CA MET A 31 7.83 5.63 0.78
C MET A 31 7.76 6.12 -0.67
N GLU A 32 6.76 6.93 -1.02
CA GLU A 32 6.69 7.55 -2.35
C GLU A 32 7.90 8.44 -2.64
N GLN A 33 8.30 9.28 -1.68
CA GLN A 33 9.47 10.13 -1.80
C GLN A 33 10.75 9.31 -2.01
N LEU A 34 10.90 8.21 -1.26
CA LEU A 34 12.04 7.30 -1.42
C LEU A 34 12.05 6.63 -2.80
N LEU A 35 10.93 6.09 -3.27
CA LEU A 35 10.85 5.44 -4.58
C LEU A 35 11.14 6.42 -5.73
N ARG A 36 10.70 7.68 -5.60
CA ARG A 36 11.04 8.75 -6.55
C ARG A 36 12.54 9.08 -6.52
N ALA A 37 13.12 9.22 -5.32
CA ALA A 37 14.55 9.51 -5.16
C ALA A 37 15.44 8.39 -5.72
N LEU A 38 15.01 7.13 -5.60
CA LEU A 38 15.68 5.96 -6.16
C LEU A 38 15.48 5.80 -7.68
N GLN A 39 14.64 6.63 -8.30
CA GLN A 39 14.20 6.44 -9.70
C GLN A 39 13.66 5.03 -9.95
N PHE A 40 12.93 4.49 -8.96
CA PHE A 40 12.46 3.11 -9.01
C PHE A 40 11.51 2.90 -10.19
N SER A 41 11.89 1.97 -11.09
CA SER A 41 11.13 1.61 -12.30
C SER A 41 10.43 0.26 -12.20
N GLY A 42 10.52 -0.38 -11.03
CA GLY A 42 10.00 -1.70 -10.76
C GLY A 42 8.57 -1.73 -10.22
N LYS A 43 8.16 -2.88 -9.69
CA LYS A 43 6.88 -3.08 -8.99
C LYS A 43 7.14 -3.45 -7.53
N LEU A 44 6.54 -2.72 -6.59
CA LEU A 44 6.52 -3.07 -5.17
C LEU A 44 5.15 -3.66 -4.81
N SER A 45 5.13 -4.84 -4.19
CA SER A 45 3.92 -5.53 -3.72
C SER A 45 4.00 -5.80 -2.22
N VAL A 46 2.93 -5.46 -1.49
CA VAL A 46 2.81 -5.70 -0.05
C VAL A 46 1.57 -6.52 0.21
N VAL A 47 1.72 -7.62 0.96
CA VAL A 47 0.61 -8.46 1.40
C VAL A 47 0.31 -8.14 2.86
N VAL A 48 -0.91 -7.70 3.13
CA VAL A 48 -1.40 -7.38 4.47
C VAL A 48 -2.50 -8.37 4.86
N GLN A 49 -2.39 -8.96 6.05
CA GLN A 49 -3.41 -9.84 6.63
C GLN A 49 -3.57 -9.52 8.12
N ASN A 50 -4.81 -9.48 8.60
CA ASN A 50 -5.14 -9.17 10.01
C ASN A 50 -4.46 -7.89 10.53
N GLY A 51 -4.42 -6.84 9.69
CA GLY A 51 -3.82 -5.55 10.03
C GLY A 51 -2.28 -5.56 10.11
N ARG A 52 -1.61 -6.63 9.65
CA ARG A 52 -0.15 -6.77 9.67
C ARG A 52 0.40 -7.05 8.28
N VAL A 53 1.58 -6.52 8.01
CA VAL A 53 2.33 -6.88 6.80
C VAL A 53 2.90 -8.28 6.98
N LEU A 54 2.58 -9.18 6.05
CA LEU A 54 3.09 -10.56 6.05
C LEU A 54 4.25 -10.76 5.08
N LYS A 55 4.16 -10.13 3.90
CA LYS A 55 5.18 -10.24 2.86
C LYS A 55 5.33 -8.92 2.14
N SER A 56 6.58 -8.56 1.86
CA SER A 56 6.96 -7.52 0.91
C SER A 56 7.79 -8.17 -0.19
N GLY A 57 7.59 -7.73 -1.43
CA GLY A 57 8.35 -8.16 -2.59
C GLY A 57 8.48 -7.02 -3.56
N TYR A 58 9.64 -6.88 -4.18
CA TYR A 58 9.87 -5.90 -5.23
C TYR A 58 10.49 -6.59 -6.45
N GLU A 59 10.04 -6.18 -7.63
CA GLU A 59 10.56 -6.60 -8.91
C GLU A 59 11.20 -5.39 -9.57
N GLU A 60 12.52 -5.29 -9.56
CA GLU A 60 13.24 -4.35 -10.42
C GLU A 60 13.25 -4.91 -11.84
N GLY A 61 12.86 -4.10 -12.83
CA GLY A 61 12.68 -4.56 -14.20
C GLY A 61 13.91 -5.31 -14.74
N TYR A 62 13.75 -6.60 -14.99
CA TYR A 62 14.73 -7.46 -15.66
C TYR A 62 14.64 -7.26 -17.19
N PHE A 63 14.87 -6.04 -17.68
CA PHE A 63 15.15 -5.84 -19.10
C PHE A 63 16.63 -5.55 -19.24
N ARG A 64 17.44 -6.62 -19.33
CA ARG A 64 18.65 -6.51 -20.14
C ARG A 64 18.15 -6.21 -21.55
N GLN A 65 18.38 -4.99 -22.03
CA GLN A 65 18.34 -4.76 -23.47
C GLN A 65 19.21 -5.87 -24.11
N PRO A 66 18.74 -6.55 -25.17
CA PRO A 66 19.66 -7.34 -25.97
C PRO A 66 20.74 -6.36 -26.43
N THR A 67 21.99 -6.58 -26.02
CA THR A 67 23.12 -5.85 -26.57
C THR A 67 23.03 -6.00 -28.09
N THR A 68 22.65 -4.93 -28.77
CA THR A 68 22.72 -4.83 -30.24
C THR A 68 23.97 -4.03 -30.56
#